data_AF-A0A256GMP1-F1
#
_entry.id   AF-A0A256GMP1-F1
#
_cell.length_a   1.000
_cell.length_b   1.000
_cell.length_c   1.000
_cell.angle_alpha   90.00
_cell.angle_beta   90.00
_cell.angle_gamma   90.00
#
_symmetry.space_group_name_H-M   'P 1'
#
loop_
_entity.id
_entity.type
_entity.pdbx_description
1 polymer ?
#
loop_
_entity_poly.entity_id
_entity_poly.type
_entity_poly.pdbx_seq_one_letter_code
_entity_poly.pdbx_strand_id
1 'polypeptide(L)'
;MAIRYEEGVTGRGSLDNQIARLVSRALRDARDDNTGRSEIAASMSKYLKRSISAAMLDKWASEASEEHRIPLDAFIALVHATGAKELLGFVPGMFGLTVIENEYADLIEDKLLEDHIEELQARRQMLSAQRKKARR
;
A
#
# COMPACT_ATOMS: atom_id res chain seq x y z
N MET A 1 -0.67 8.23 9.36
CA MET A 1 -0.34 6.83 9.73
C MET A 1 0.01 6.07 8.46
N ALA A 2 0.94 5.11 8.51
CA ALA A 2 1.30 4.34 7.31
C ALA A 2 0.15 3.40 6.90
N ILE A 3 -0.23 3.40 5.63
CA ILE A 3 -1.27 2.51 5.10
C ILE A 3 -0.65 1.16 4.77
N ARG A 4 -0.87 0.16 5.63
CA ARG A 4 -0.48 -1.24 5.41
C ARG A 4 -1.20 -2.16 6.38
N TYR A 5 -1.38 -3.43 6.00
CA TYR A 5 -1.70 -4.48 6.95
C TYR A 5 -0.48 -4.80 7.85
N GLU A 6 -0.73 -5.28 9.07
CA GLU A 6 0.33 -5.81 9.93
C GLU A 6 1.02 -7.02 9.28
N GLU A 7 2.32 -7.20 9.55
CA GLU A 7 3.16 -8.27 8.94
C GLU A 7 2.59 -9.69 9.15
N GLY A 8 1.75 -9.88 10.16
CA GLY A 8 1.04 -11.15 10.41
C GLY A 8 0.00 -11.51 9.35
N VAL A 9 -0.48 -10.56 8.54
CA VAL A 9 -1.58 -10.78 7.57
C VAL A 9 -1.07 -11.31 6.24
N THR A 10 0.10 -10.85 5.77
CA THR A 10 0.70 -11.35 4.51
C THR A 10 1.24 -12.76 4.67
N GLY A 11 1.80 -13.09 5.85
CA GLY A 11 2.29 -14.44 6.19
C GLY A 11 3.47 -14.90 5.31
N ARG A 12 3.91 -16.14 5.48
CA ARG A 12 4.97 -16.78 4.67
C ARG A 12 4.40 -17.52 3.45
N GLY A 13 5.21 -17.76 2.42
CA GLY A 13 4.82 -18.54 1.24
C GLY A 13 5.04 -17.80 -0.08
N SER A 14 4.62 -18.42 -1.18
CA SER A 14 4.70 -17.83 -2.52
C SER A 14 3.87 -16.54 -2.63
N LEU A 15 4.27 -15.67 -3.56
CA LEU A 15 3.67 -14.34 -3.72
C LEU A 15 2.17 -14.39 -4.06
N ASP A 16 1.76 -15.36 -4.87
CA ASP A 16 0.35 -15.59 -5.19
C ASP A 16 -0.47 -15.98 -3.96
N ASN A 17 0.06 -16.82 -3.06
CA ASN A 17 -0.62 -17.15 -1.80
C ASN A 17 -0.74 -15.93 -0.88
N GLN A 18 0.29 -15.08 -0.83
CA GLN A 18 0.22 -13.81 -0.09
C GLN A 18 -0.87 -12.89 -0.65
N ILE A 19 -0.99 -12.77 -1.98
CA ILE A 19 -2.02 -11.97 -2.64
C ILE A 19 -3.41 -12.55 -2.37
N ALA A 20 -3.58 -13.87 -2.47
CA ALA A 20 -4.86 -14.53 -2.20
C ALA A 20 -5.33 -14.28 -0.75
N ARG A 21 -4.41 -14.33 0.22
CA ARG A 21 -4.70 -13.98 1.61
C ARG A 21 -5.14 -12.53 1.79
N LEU A 22 -4.47 -11.60 1.11
CA LEU A 22 -4.85 -10.19 1.14
C LEU A 22 -6.24 -9.95 0.55
N VAL A 23 -6.56 -10.59 -0.58
CA VAL A 23 -7.92 -10.56 -1.17
C VAL A 23 -8.93 -11.15 -0.19
N SER A 24 -8.65 -12.34 0.36
CA SER A 24 -9.46 -12.98 1.39
C SER A 24 -9.72 -12.07 2.60
N ARG A 25 -8.70 -11.34 3.03
CA ARG A 25 -8.78 -10.41 4.15
C ARG A 25 -9.69 -9.24 3.83
N ALA A 26 -9.48 -8.57 2.70
CA ALA A 26 -10.31 -7.43 2.29
C ALA A 26 -11.80 -7.82 2.13
N LEU A 27 -12.09 -9.02 1.60
CA LEU A 27 -13.46 -9.53 1.49
C LEU A 27 -14.08 -9.89 2.85
N ARG A 28 -13.26 -10.24 3.84
CA ARG A 28 -13.72 -10.50 5.21
C ARG A 28 -14.02 -9.18 5.92
N ASP A 29 -13.09 -8.23 5.87
CA ASP A 29 -13.25 -6.92 6.51
C ASP A 29 -14.51 -6.22 5.93
N ALA A 30 -14.68 -6.22 4.60
CA ALA A 30 -15.87 -5.66 3.96
C ALA A 30 -17.18 -6.36 4.38
N ARG A 31 -17.15 -7.68 4.62
CA ARG A 31 -18.31 -8.42 5.14
C ARG A 31 -18.64 -8.01 6.56
N ASP A 32 -17.62 -7.81 7.40
CA ASP A 32 -17.80 -7.36 8.78
C ASP A 32 -18.41 -5.94 8.80
N ASP A 33 -18.13 -5.13 7.77
CA ASP A 33 -18.77 -3.83 7.48
C ASP A 33 -20.11 -3.94 6.71
N ASN A 34 -20.75 -5.10 6.72
CA ASN A 34 -22.04 -5.40 6.06
C ASN A 34 -22.06 -5.26 4.53
N THR A 35 -20.91 -5.26 3.85
CA THR A 35 -20.83 -5.26 2.39
C THR A 35 -20.63 -6.68 1.86
N GLY A 36 -21.60 -7.17 1.10
CA GLY A 36 -21.60 -8.54 0.58
C GLY A 36 -20.70 -8.72 -0.64
N ARG A 37 -20.19 -9.94 -0.87
CA ARG A 37 -19.41 -10.29 -2.09
C ARG A 37 -20.13 -9.92 -3.39
N SER A 38 -21.45 -10.10 -3.45
CA SER A 38 -22.25 -9.74 -4.63
C SER A 38 -22.26 -8.24 -4.89
N GLU A 39 -22.31 -7.43 -3.83
CA GLU A 39 -22.26 -5.96 -3.91
C GLU A 39 -20.87 -5.48 -4.32
N ILE A 40 -19.82 -6.09 -3.75
CA ILE A 40 -18.43 -5.85 -4.15
C ILE A 40 -18.24 -6.16 -5.63
N ALA A 41 -18.69 -7.33 -6.09
CA ALA A 41 -18.60 -7.72 -7.50
C ALA A 41 -19.34 -6.76 -8.43
N ALA A 42 -20.53 -6.27 -8.02
CA ALA A 42 -21.27 -5.27 -8.78
C ALA A 42 -20.54 -3.91 -8.83
N SER A 43 -19.97 -3.46 -7.70
CA SER A 43 -19.17 -2.24 -7.60
C SER A 43 -17.92 -2.32 -8.47
N MET A 44 -17.18 -3.44 -8.41
CA MET A 44 -16.02 -3.71 -9.26
C MET A 44 -16.42 -3.75 -10.74
N SER A 45 -17.56 -4.36 -11.07
CA SER A 45 -18.05 -4.42 -12.46
C SER A 45 -18.33 -3.03 -13.02
N LYS A 46 -18.95 -2.16 -12.21
CA LYS A 46 -19.20 -0.76 -12.55
C LYS A 46 -17.90 0.02 -12.74
N TYR A 47 -16.93 -0.18 -11.85
CA TYR A 47 -15.62 0.47 -11.92
C TYR A 47 -14.85 0.08 -13.18
N LEU A 48 -14.78 -1.23 -13.48
CA LEU A 48 -14.01 -1.77 -14.60
C LEU A 48 -14.74 -1.74 -15.94
N LYS A 49 -16.05 -1.44 -15.95
CA LYS A 49 -16.91 -1.51 -17.14
C LYS A 49 -16.92 -2.91 -17.78
N ARG A 50 -16.78 -3.98 -16.97
CA ARG A 50 -16.87 -5.39 -17.38
C ARG A 50 -17.48 -6.24 -16.27
N SER A 51 -18.08 -7.37 -16.62
CA SER A 51 -18.71 -8.25 -15.62
C SER A 51 -17.68 -8.94 -14.73
N ILE A 52 -17.82 -8.76 -13.41
CA ILE A 52 -17.16 -9.52 -12.36
C ILE A 52 -18.24 -10.28 -11.59
N SER A 53 -18.04 -11.57 -11.35
CA SER A 53 -18.96 -12.38 -10.54
C SER A 53 -18.42 -12.58 -9.13
N ALA A 54 -19.30 -12.84 -8.15
CA ALA A 54 -18.90 -13.20 -6.79
C ALA A 54 -18.00 -14.46 -6.77
N ALA A 55 -18.25 -15.42 -7.66
CA ALA A 55 -17.42 -16.62 -7.80
C ALA A 55 -15.98 -16.31 -8.27
N MET A 56 -15.76 -15.24 -9.04
CA MET A 56 -14.40 -14.80 -9.36
C MET A 56 -13.67 -14.30 -8.12
N LEU A 57 -14.38 -13.60 -7.21
CA LEU A 57 -13.81 -13.14 -5.95
C LEU A 57 -13.36 -14.33 -5.09
N ASP A 58 -14.18 -15.37 -4.99
CA ASP A 58 -13.84 -16.58 -4.23
C ASP A 58 -12.64 -17.32 -4.82
N LYS A 59 -12.53 -17.37 -6.15
CA LYS A 59 -11.35 -17.93 -6.83
C LYS A 59 -10.08 -17.15 -6.53
N TRP A 60 -10.14 -15.83 -6.61
CA TRP A 60 -8.99 -14.95 -6.32
C TRP A 60 -8.57 -14.96 -4.84
N ALA A 61 -9.52 -15.23 -3.95
CA ALA A 61 -9.28 -15.32 -2.51
C ALA A 61 -8.68 -16.66 -2.07
N SER A 62 -8.72 -17.69 -2.92
CA SER A 62 -8.32 -19.06 -2.58
C SER A 62 -6.83 -19.29 -2.79
N GLU A 63 -6.11 -19.63 -1.72
CA GLU A 63 -4.70 -20.03 -1.77
C GLU A 63 -4.47 -21.36 -2.52
N ALA A 64 -5.51 -22.19 -2.66
CA ALA A 64 -5.42 -23.46 -3.39
C ALA A 64 -5.58 -23.29 -4.91
N SER A 65 -5.91 -22.08 -5.38
CA SER A 65 -6.17 -21.80 -6.78
C SER A 65 -4.90 -21.31 -7.48
N GLU A 66 -4.10 -22.23 -8.00
CA GLU A 66 -2.87 -21.90 -8.75
C GLU A 66 -3.14 -21.15 -10.07
N GLU A 67 -4.32 -21.35 -10.67
CA GLU A 67 -4.65 -20.86 -12.02
C GLU A 67 -5.34 -19.48 -12.02
N HIS A 68 -6.12 -19.15 -10.99
CA HIS A 68 -6.94 -17.92 -10.98
C HIS A 68 -6.30 -16.81 -10.15
N ARG A 69 -5.28 -16.17 -10.73
CA ARG A 69 -4.67 -14.96 -10.17
C ARG A 69 -5.54 -13.75 -10.44
N ILE A 70 -5.67 -12.87 -9.44
CA ILE A 70 -6.34 -11.58 -9.61
C ILE A 70 -5.48 -10.69 -10.53
N PRO A 71 -6.01 -10.19 -11.65
CA PRO A 71 -5.29 -9.21 -12.45
C PRO A 71 -5.23 -7.86 -11.72
N LEU A 72 -4.22 -7.04 -12.02
CA LEU A 72 -3.95 -5.80 -11.29
C LEU A 72 -5.13 -4.80 -11.35
N ASP A 73 -5.82 -4.71 -12.48
CA ASP A 73 -7.01 -3.87 -12.63
C ASP A 73 -8.13 -4.29 -11.65
N ALA A 74 -8.37 -5.60 -11.51
CA ALA A 74 -9.33 -6.14 -10.56
C ALA A 74 -8.88 -5.94 -9.11
N PHE A 75 -7.57 -6.02 -8.83
CA PHE A 75 -7.04 -5.70 -7.50
C PHE A 75 -7.32 -4.23 -7.13
N ILE A 76 -7.08 -3.29 -8.05
CA ILE A 76 -7.40 -1.87 -7.85
C ILE A 76 -8.91 -1.67 -7.65
N ALA A 77 -9.73 -2.33 -8.46
CA ALA A 77 -11.18 -2.28 -8.33
C ALA A 77 -11.67 -2.85 -7.00
N LEU A 78 -11.02 -3.89 -6.48
CA LEU A 78 -11.31 -4.46 -5.16
C LEU A 78 -11.03 -3.42 -4.07
N VAL A 79 -9.86 -2.77 -4.08
CA VAL A 79 -9.52 -1.69 -3.14
C VAL A 79 -10.58 -0.58 -3.17
N HIS A 80 -11.00 -0.16 -4.37
CA HIS A 80 -12.04 0.85 -4.53
C HIS A 80 -13.40 0.37 -3.99
N ALA A 81 -13.76 -0.89 -4.23
CA ALA A 81 -15.07 -1.44 -3.86
C ALA A 81 -15.18 -1.74 -2.36
N THR A 82 -14.08 -2.11 -1.69
CA THR A 82 -14.05 -2.44 -0.26
C THR A 82 -13.57 -1.29 0.62
N GLY A 83 -12.89 -0.29 0.05
CA GLY A 83 -12.23 0.76 0.82
C GLY A 83 -10.96 0.29 1.54
N ALA A 84 -10.51 -0.95 1.36
CA ALA A 84 -9.35 -1.53 2.02
C ALA A 84 -8.03 -0.95 1.48
N LYS A 85 -7.74 0.31 1.85
CA LYS A 85 -6.55 1.06 1.40
C LYS A 85 -5.25 0.36 1.80
N GLU A 86 -5.26 -0.42 2.88
CA GLU A 86 -4.13 -1.19 3.43
C GLU A 86 -3.52 -2.14 2.39
N LEU A 87 -4.32 -2.59 1.42
CA LEU A 87 -3.86 -3.38 0.27
C LEU A 87 -2.82 -2.63 -0.59
N LEU A 88 -2.91 -1.29 -0.68
CA LEU A 88 -2.00 -0.47 -1.48
C LEU A 88 -0.57 -0.48 -0.91
N GLY A 89 -0.43 -0.72 0.40
CA GLY A 89 0.85 -0.80 1.08
C GLY A 89 1.65 -2.06 0.75
N PHE A 90 1.02 -3.08 0.14
CA PHE A 90 1.66 -4.38 -0.06
C PHE A 90 2.90 -4.32 -0.95
N VAL A 91 2.76 -3.83 -2.19
CA VAL A 91 3.87 -3.78 -3.15
C VAL A 91 4.98 -2.83 -2.66
N PRO A 92 4.70 -1.58 -2.22
CA PRO A 92 5.72 -0.70 -1.66
C PRO A 92 6.48 -1.31 -0.48
N GLY A 93 5.77 -2.02 0.42
CA GLY A 93 6.39 -2.68 1.57
C GLY A 93 7.47 -3.69 1.20
N MET A 94 7.33 -4.38 0.06
CA MET A 94 8.35 -5.31 -0.45
C MET A 94 9.68 -4.63 -0.82
N PHE A 95 9.66 -3.31 -1.04
CA PHE A 95 10.83 -2.50 -1.41
C PHE A 95 11.27 -1.55 -0.28
N GLY A 96 10.76 -1.71 0.94
CA GLY A 96 11.04 -0.80 2.06
C GLY A 96 10.41 0.58 1.91
N LEU A 97 9.39 0.70 1.06
CA LEU A 97 8.61 1.91 0.86
C LEU A 97 7.31 1.84 1.67
N THR A 98 6.73 3.01 1.97
CA THR A 98 5.46 3.11 2.68
C THR A 98 4.47 3.97 1.89
N VAL A 99 3.19 3.62 1.96
CA VAL A 99 2.10 4.43 1.42
C VAL A 99 1.62 5.39 2.50
N ILE A 100 1.47 6.66 2.12
CA ILE A 100 0.96 7.73 2.97
C ILE A 100 -0.14 8.45 2.21
N GLU A 101 -1.18 8.88 2.92
CA GLU A 101 -2.25 9.66 2.32
C GLU A 101 -1.74 11.01 1.82
N ASN A 102 -2.28 11.45 0.69
CA ASN A 102 -1.82 12.66 0.01
C ASN A 102 -1.97 13.93 0.85
N GLU A 103 -2.89 13.94 1.83
CA GLU A 103 -3.06 15.08 2.75
C GLU A 103 -1.81 15.36 3.61
N TYR A 104 -0.92 14.37 3.79
CA TYR A 104 0.33 14.52 4.52
C TYR A 104 1.53 14.79 3.61
N ALA A 105 1.36 14.84 2.28
CA ALA A 105 2.46 14.95 1.34
C ALA A 105 3.27 16.24 1.56
N ASP A 106 2.60 17.39 1.64
CA ASP A 106 3.24 18.69 1.85
C ASP A 106 3.97 18.76 3.20
N LEU A 107 3.40 18.19 4.25
CA LEU A 107 4.01 18.14 5.58
C LEU A 107 5.31 17.31 5.57
N ILE A 108 5.32 16.19 4.84
CA ILE A 108 6.51 15.35 4.73
C ILE A 108 7.58 16.05 3.91
N GLU A 109 7.18 16.70 2.80
CA GLU A 109 8.10 17.47 1.97
C GLU A 109 8.75 18.60 2.76
N ASP A 110 7.97 19.37 3.52
CA ASP A 110 8.48 20.44 4.38
C ASP A 110 9.49 19.90 5.39
N LYS A 111 9.17 18.78 6.05
CA LYS A 111 10.10 18.17 7.02
C LYS A 111 11.40 17.69 6.39
N LEU A 112 11.33 17.09 5.20
CA LEU A 112 12.52 16.66 4.47
C LEU A 112 13.41 17.84 4.07
N LEU A 113 12.81 18.98 3.73
CA LEU A 113 13.53 20.21 3.45
C LEU A 113 14.20 20.79 4.70
N GLU A 114 13.51 20.81 5.84
CA GLU A 114 14.10 21.22 7.12
C GLU A 114 15.35 20.40 7.46
N ASP A 115 15.24 19.07 7.40
CA ASP A 115 16.33 18.16 7.71
C ASP A 115 17.54 18.38 6.78
N HIS A 116 17.28 18.65 5.50
CA HIS A 116 18.33 18.98 4.54
C HIS A 116 19.00 20.33 4.82
N ILE A 117 18.22 21.34 5.21
CA ILE A 117 18.74 22.65 5.59
C ILE A 117 19.65 22.52 6.81
N GLU A 118 19.23 21.79 7.84
CA GLU A 118 20.02 21.54 9.05
C GLU A 118 21.35 20.84 8.71
N GLU A 119 21.31 19.82 7.87
CA GLU A 119 22.50 19.11 7.40
C GLU A 119 23.48 20.04 6.67
N LEU A 120 22.99 20.85 5.73
CA LEU A 120 23.81 21.79 4.97
C LEU A 120 24.41 22.89 5.88
N GLN A 121 23.65 23.36 6.87
CA GLN A 121 24.14 24.32 7.85
C GLN A 121 25.25 23.72 8.72
N ALA A 122 25.10 22.48 9.20
CA ALA A 122 26.14 21.78 9.95
C ALA A 122 27.43 21.61 9.12
N ARG A 123 27.30 21.20 7.86
CA ARG A 123 28.43 21.12 6.91
C ARG A 123 29.13 22.47 6.71
N ARG A 124 28.36 23.56 6.52
CA ARG A 124 28.91 24.92 6.41
C ARG A 124 29.68 25.35 7.66
N GLN A 125 29.17 25.05 8.85
CA GLN A 125 29.83 25.40 10.10
C GLN A 125 31.19 24.69 10.24
N MET A 126 31.24 23.38 9.95
CA MET A 126 32.48 22.61 9.95
C MET A 126 33.53 23.20 9.00
N LEU A 127 33.14 23.50 7.75
CA LEU A 127 34.04 24.12 6.77
C LEU A 127 34.52 25.51 7.22
N SER A 128 33.65 26.31 7.84
CA SER A 128 34.01 27.63 8.35
C SER A 128 35.04 27.55 9.49
N ALA A 129 34.92 26.54 10.37
CA ALA A 129 35.85 26.29 11.46
C ALA A 129 37.23 25.85 10.93
N GLN A 130 37.25 24.97 9.92
CA GLN A 130 38.48 24.56 9.24
C GLN A 130 39.20 25.74 8.59
N ARG A 131 38.47 26.60 7.85
CA ARG A 131 39.04 27.81 7.23
C ARG A 131 39.64 28.78 8.25
N LYS A 132 39.02 28.94 9.42
CA LYS A 132 39.55 29.77 10.52
C LYS A 132 40.82 29.18 11.12
N LYS A 133 40.90 27.85 11.28
CA LYS A 133 42.12 27.17 11.75
C LYS A 133 43.28 27.31 10.75
N ALA A 134 43.02 27.15 9.44
CA ALA A 134 44.04 27.28 8.40
C ALA A 134 44.60 28.72 8.22
N ARG A 135 43.93 29.73 8.80
CA ARG A 135 44.35 31.14 8.77
C ARG A 135 45.08 31.59 10.03
N ARG A 136 45.23 30.71 11.04
CA ARG A 136 46.03 30.95 12.25
C ARG A 136 47.36 30.23 12.12
#